data_AF-A0A0Q7VXY8-F1
#
_entry.id   AF-A0A0Q7VXY8-F1
#
_cell.length_a   1.000
_cell.length_b   1.000
_cell.length_c   1.000
_cell.angle_alpha   90.00
_cell.angle_beta   90.00
_cell.angle_gamma   90.00
#
_symmetry.space_group_name_H-M   'P 1'
#
loop_
_entity.id
_entity.type
_entity.pdbx_description
1 polymer ?
#
loop_
_entity_poly.entity_id
_entity_poly.type
_entity_poly.pdbx_seq_one_letter_code
_entity_poly.pdbx_strand_id
1 'polypeptide(L)'
;MNEGVAMTMPIQFDTAQYIKTLTDAGIPHEQAEAHAEALKLAMSQPVANDSDLAIQRAELHAMFAEHEAKMIALIDERLSAKLRPIYYWLGVLTVMQAITMTKVFL
;
A
#
# COMPACT_ATOMS: atom_id res chain seq x y z
N MET A 1 -24.98 -2.10 -2.04
CA MET A 1 -23.62 -2.52 -1.64
C MET A 1 -23.62 -4.03 -1.68
N ASN A 2 -22.99 -4.63 -2.69
CA ASN A 2 -22.73 -6.06 -2.71
C ASN A 2 -21.34 -6.24 -3.30
N GLU A 3 -20.46 -6.76 -2.46
CA GLU A 3 -19.07 -7.04 -2.77
C GLU A 3 -19.01 -8.05 -3.91
N GLY A 4 -18.40 -7.65 -5.02
CA GLY A 4 -18.10 -8.52 -6.12
C GLY A 4 -17.01 -9.49 -5.69
N VAL A 5 -17.41 -10.55 -4.99
CA VAL A 5 -16.58 -11.73 -4.75
C VAL A 5 -16.17 -12.24 -6.12
N ALA A 6 -14.94 -11.91 -6.53
CA ALA A 6 -14.26 -12.59 -7.61
C ALA A 6 -14.09 -14.03 -7.15
N MET A 7 -15.10 -14.86 -7.43
CA MET A 7 -15.01 -16.29 -7.28
C MET A 7 -13.85 -16.73 -8.15
N THR A 8 -12.70 -16.98 -7.53
CA THR A 8 -11.63 -17.78 -8.11
C THR A 8 -12.22 -19.16 -8.32
N MET A 9 -12.93 -19.34 -9.44
CA MET A 9 -13.36 -20.65 -9.86
C MET A 9 -12.07 -21.40 -10.16
N PRO A 10 -11.76 -22.50 -9.46
CA PRO A 10 -10.66 -23.35 -9.88
C PRO A 10 -11.03 -23.82 -11.27
N ILE A 11 -10.36 -23.26 -12.29
CA ILE A 11 -10.53 -23.69 -13.67
C ILE A 11 -10.04 -25.14 -13.70
N GLN A 12 -10.96 -26.10 -13.56
CA GLN A 12 -10.65 -27.50 -13.66
C GLN A 12 -10.35 -27.78 -15.13
N PHE A 13 -9.08 -27.66 -15.49
CA PHE A 13 -8.60 -27.95 -16.83
C PHE A 13 -8.63 -29.46 -17.06
N ASP A 14 -9.70 -29.94 -17.70
CA ASP A 14 -9.82 -31.33 -18.12
C ASP A 14 -8.88 -31.60 -19.30
N THR A 15 -7.71 -32.12 -18.97
CA THR A 15 -6.65 -32.48 -19.92
C THR A 15 -7.14 -33.52 -20.93
N ALA A 16 -8.02 -34.44 -20.53
CA ALA A 16 -8.52 -35.50 -21.41
C ALA A 16 -9.53 -34.96 -22.44
N GLN A 17 -10.41 -34.06 -22.02
CA GLN A 17 -11.33 -33.40 -22.94
C GLN A 17 -10.57 -32.49 -23.92
N TYR A 18 -9.51 -31.83 -23.47
CA TYR A 18 -8.66 -30.97 -24.30
C TYR A 18 -7.86 -31.76 -25.35
N ILE A 19 -7.22 -32.87 -24.96
CA ILE A 19 -6.53 -33.77 -25.89
C ILE A 19 -7.49 -34.30 -26.94
N LYS A 20 -8.72 -34.66 -26.54
CA LYS A 20 -9.74 -35.13 -27.47
C LYS A 20 -10.11 -34.06 -28.49
N THR A 21 -10.35 -32.81 -28.07
CA THR A 21 -10.63 -31.71 -29.00
C THR A 21 -9.47 -31.41 -29.95
N LEU A 22 -8.21 -31.52 -29.51
CA LEU A 22 -7.05 -31.30 -30.37
C LEU A 22 -6.87 -32.45 -31.38
N THR A 23 -7.15 -33.69 -30.94
CA THR A 23 -7.10 -34.87 -31.81
C THR A 23 -8.23 -34.83 -32.85
N ASP A 24 -9.44 -34.42 -32.43
CA ASP A 24 -10.59 -34.21 -33.32
C ASP A 24 -10.34 -33.06 -34.32
N ALA A 25 -9.48 -32.10 -33.97
CA ALA A 25 -9.00 -31.03 -34.86
C ALA A 25 -7.86 -31.48 -35.80
N GLY A 26 -7.45 -32.75 -35.76
CA GLY A 26 -6.44 -33.33 -36.64
C GLY A 26 -5.00 -33.22 -36.14
N ILE A 27 -4.77 -32.81 -34.88
CA ILE A 27 -3.44 -32.79 -34.28
C ILE A 27 -3.06 -34.21 -33.82
N PRO A 28 -1.85 -34.72 -34.15
CA PRO A 28 -1.38 -36.01 -33.67
C PRO A 28 -1.44 -36.10 -32.14
N HIS A 29 -1.84 -37.26 -31.63
CA HIS A 29 -2.09 -37.48 -30.20
C HIS A 29 -0.90 -37.09 -29.31
N GLU A 30 0.34 -37.45 -29.71
CA GLU A 30 1.56 -37.07 -28.98
C GLU A 30 1.74 -35.55 -28.87
N GLN A 31 1.38 -34.80 -29.92
CA GLN A 31 1.44 -33.34 -29.89
C GLN A 31 0.31 -32.75 -29.04
N ALA A 32 -0.88 -33.35 -29.08
CA ALA A 32 -2.02 -32.93 -28.27
C ALA A 32 -1.76 -33.13 -26.77
N GLU A 33 -1.14 -34.25 -26.38
CA GLU A 33 -0.71 -34.52 -25.00
C GLU A 33 0.35 -33.51 -24.54
N ALA A 34 1.40 -33.29 -25.34
CA ALA A 34 2.44 -32.32 -25.02
C ALA A 34 1.88 -30.89 -24.87
N HIS A 35 0.91 -30.51 -25.70
CA HIS A 35 0.24 -29.22 -25.61
C HIS A 35 -0.63 -29.11 -24.35
N ALA A 36 -1.36 -30.16 -24.01
CA ALA A 36 -2.20 -30.21 -22.82
C ALA A 36 -1.36 -30.14 -21.54
N GLU A 37 -0.21 -30.81 -21.51
CA GLU A 37 0.72 -30.78 -20.39
C GLU A 37 1.39 -29.40 -20.23
N ALA A 38 1.84 -28.80 -21.33
CA ALA A 38 2.40 -27.44 -21.32
C ALA A 38 1.38 -26.40 -20.84
N LEU A 39 0.12 -26.51 -21.28
CA LEU A 39 -0.95 -25.61 -20.86
C LEU A 39 -1.31 -25.80 -19.38
N LYS A 40 -1.37 -27.05 -18.90
CA LYS A 40 -1.56 -27.38 -17.49
C LYS A 40 -0.44 -26.81 -16.61
N LEU A 41 0.80 -26.86 -17.09
CA LEU A 41 1.95 -26.27 -16.41
C LEU A 41 1.91 -24.74 -16.41
N ALA A 42 1.50 -24.10 -17.51
CA ALA A 42 1.36 -22.65 -17.58
C ALA A 42 0.23 -22.14 -16.65
N MET A 43 -0.87 -22.89 -16.53
CA MET A 43 -1.98 -22.56 -15.64
C MET A 43 -1.71 -22.88 -14.16
N SER A 44 -0.71 -23.71 -13.83
CA SER A 44 -0.31 -23.99 -12.45
C SER A 44 0.68 -22.96 -11.89
N GLN A 45 1.26 -22.12 -12.75
CA GLN A 45 2.09 -21.01 -12.30
C GLN A 45 1.20 -19.90 -11.74
N PRO A 46 1.48 -19.38 -10.54
CA PRO A 46 0.72 -18.28 -9.96
C PRO A 46 0.94 -17.03 -10.81
N VAL A 47 -0.02 -16.74 -11.68
CA VAL A 47 -0.10 -15.46 -12.38
C VAL A 47 -0.44 -14.44 -11.30
N ALA A 48 0.50 -13.54 -10.98
CA ALA A 48 0.22 -12.40 -10.11
C ALA A 48 -1.01 -11.68 -10.68
N ASN A 49 -2.12 -11.75 -9.97
CA ASN A 49 -3.37 -11.24 -10.48
C ASN A 49 -3.33 -9.72 -10.33
N ASP A 50 -3.95 -8.95 -11.23
CA ASP A 50 -3.95 -7.48 -11.13
C ASP A 50 -4.54 -6.99 -9.79
N SER A 51 -5.37 -7.83 -9.14
CA SER A 51 -5.85 -7.63 -7.78
C SER A 51 -4.74 -7.60 -6.73
N ASP A 52 -3.69 -8.41 -6.88
CA ASP A 52 -2.58 -8.48 -5.92
C ASP A 52 -1.74 -7.20 -5.99
N LEU A 53 -1.56 -6.64 -7.19
CA LEU A 53 -0.93 -5.34 -7.39
C LEU A 53 -1.77 -4.20 -6.80
N ALA A 54 -3.11 -4.26 -6.93
CA ALA A 54 -4.00 -3.28 -6.33
C ALA A 54 -3.96 -3.33 -4.79
N ILE A 55 -3.92 -4.53 -4.21
CA ILE A 55 -3.79 -4.74 -2.76
C ILE A 55 -2.44 -4.20 -2.27
N GLN A 56 -1.33 -4.56 -2.92
CA GLN A 56 -0.01 -4.04 -2.55
C GLN A 56 0.06 -2.52 -2.65
N ARG A 57 -0.53 -1.93 -3.69
CA ARG A 57 -0.57 -0.47 -3.85
C ARG A 57 -1.37 0.19 -2.72
N ALA A 58 -2.50 -0.39 -2.33
CA ALA A 58 -3.30 0.10 -1.21
C ALA A 58 -2.53 0.01 0.12
N GLU A 59 -1.84 -1.11 0.39
CA GLU A 59 -1.01 -1.29 1.58
C GLU A 59 0.15 -0.28 1.64
N LEU A 60 0.85 -0.06 0.52
CA LEU A 60 1.91 0.94 0.45
C LEU A 60 1.39 2.35 0.70
N HIS A 61 0.24 2.72 0.12
CA HIS A 61 -0.39 4.01 0.38
C HIS A 61 -0.78 4.18 1.86
N ALA A 62 -1.28 3.13 2.52
CA ALA A 62 -1.59 3.15 3.94
C ALA A 62 -0.32 3.35 4.79
N MET A 63 0.76 2.63 4.47
CA MET A 63 2.05 2.80 5.15
C MET A 63 2.63 4.20 5.00
N PHE A 64 2.54 4.80 3.81
CA PHE A 64 3.00 6.18 3.59
C PHE A 64 2.17 7.20 4.38
N ALA A 65 0.84 7.05 4.39
CA ALA A 65 -0.03 7.93 5.17
C ALA A 65 0.27 7.85 6.68
N GLU A 66 0.51 6.66 7.21
CA GLU A 66 0.91 6.47 8.61
C GLU A 66 2.27 7.13 8.89
N HIS A 67 3.24 6.97 7.99
CA HIS A 67 4.57 7.55 8.15
C HIS A 67 4.55 9.08 8.07
N GLU A 68 3.77 9.67 7.15
CA GLU A 68 3.58 11.12 7.09
C GLU A 68 2.96 11.67 8.37
N ALA A 69 1.92 11.02 8.90
CA ALA A 69 1.30 11.43 10.15
C ALA A 69 2.30 11.41 11.32
N LYS A 70 3.12 10.36 11.41
CA LYS A 70 4.19 10.26 12.43
C LYS A 70 5.24 11.35 12.26
N MET A 71 5.68 11.64 11.04
CA MET A 71 6.66 12.69 10.78
C MET A 71 6.14 14.07 11.20
N ILE A 72 4.88 14.39 10.86
CA ILE A 72 4.25 15.67 11.25
C ILE A 72 4.18 15.79 12.78
N ALA A 73 3.75 14.73 13.47
CA ALA A 73 3.68 14.72 14.94
C ALA A 73 5.06 14.94 15.60
N LEU A 74 6.10 14.26 15.09
CA LEU A 74 7.47 14.42 15.60
C LEU A 74 8.03 15.83 15.35
N ILE A 75 7.71 16.42 14.19
CA ILE A 75 8.11 17.79 13.87
C ILE A 75 7.45 18.74 14.85
N ASP A 76 6.14 18.61 15.07
CA ASP A 76 5.39 19.50 15.98
C ASP A 76 5.85 19.38 17.43
N GLU A 77 6.09 18.15 17.91
CA GLU A 77 6.64 17.91 19.23
C GLU A 77 8.03 18.55 19.38
N ARG A 78 8.92 18.35 18.40
CA ARG A 78 10.27 18.91 18.44
C ARG A 78 10.28 20.42 18.34
N LEU A 79 9.40 21.00 17.52
CA LEU A 79 9.27 22.44 17.36
C LEU A 79 8.74 23.06 18.65
N SER A 80 7.68 22.50 19.21
CA SER A 80 7.10 22.98 20.47
C SER A 80 8.09 22.88 21.63
N ALA A 81 8.88 21.80 21.72
CA ALA A 81 9.91 21.64 22.74
C ALA A 81 11.01 22.70 22.63
N LYS A 82 11.44 23.03 21.40
CA LYS A 82 12.45 24.09 21.17
C LYS A 82 11.90 25.50 21.38
N LEU A 83 10.64 25.74 21.03
CA LEU A 83 10.04 27.07 21.13
C LEU A 83 9.60 27.41 22.57
N ARG A 84 9.22 26.42 23.37
CA ARG A 84 8.78 26.62 24.77
C ARG A 84 9.76 27.44 25.63
N PRO A 85 11.08 27.16 25.67
CA PRO A 85 12.01 27.99 26.44
C PRO A 85 12.16 29.39 25.86
N ILE A 86 12.07 29.55 24.53
CA ILE A 86 12.17 30.86 23.87
C ILE A 86 10.95 31.73 24.24
N TYR A 87 9.74 31.17 24.20
CA TYR A 87 8.53 31.86 24.64
C TYR A 87 8.59 32.25 26.12
N TYR A 88 9.12 31.37 26.97
CA TYR A 88 9.30 31.68 28.38
C TYR A 88 10.25 32.87 28.60
N TRP A 89 11.40 32.86 27.93
CA TRP A 89 12.36 33.97 28.00
C TRP A 89 11.81 35.28 27.44
N LEU A 90 11.09 35.23 26.31
CA LEU A 90 10.41 36.41 25.75
C LEU A 90 9.37 36.97 26.73
N GLY A 91 8.57 36.11 27.37
CA GLY A 91 7.60 36.53 28.38
C GLY A 91 8.25 37.21 29.58
N VAL A 92 9.37 36.68 30.07
CA VAL A 92 10.14 37.32 31.15
C VAL A 92 10.70 38.68 30.70
N LEU A 93 11.24 38.75 29.48
CA LEU A 93 11.78 40.00 28.92
C LEU A 93 10.71 41.09 28.80
N THR A 94 9.52 40.75 28.29
CA THR A 94 8.43 41.74 28.12
C THR A 94 7.92 42.25 29.46
N VAL A 95 7.80 41.37 30.46
CA VAL A 95 7.46 41.78 31.84
C VAL A 95 8.52 42.72 32.41
N MET A 96 9.80 42.38 32.24
CA MET A 96 10.90 43.25 32.69
C MET A 96 10.86 44.63 32.02
N GLN A 97 10.67 44.68 30.70
CA GLN A 97 10.53 45.93 29.96
C GLN A 97 9.35 46.77 30.45
N ALA A 98 8.21 46.13 30.73
CA ALA A 98 7.03 46.82 31.27
C ALA A 98 7.32 47.45 32.65
N ILE A 99 7.99 46.72 33.55
CA ILE A 99 8.39 47.25 34.86
C ILE A 99 9.35 48.44 34.70
N THR A 100 10.34 48.33 33.81
CA THR A 100 11.29 49.42 33.54
C THR A 100 10.57 50.66 33.04
N MET A 101 9.64 50.52 32.09
CA MET A 101 8.86 51.65 31.59
C MET A 101 8.05 52.30 32.72
N THR A 102 7.34 51.51 33.54
CA THR A 102 6.58 52.05 34.68
C THR A 102 7.45 52.84 35.66
N LYS A 103 8.69 52.39 35.93
CA LYS A 103 9.63 53.11 36.82
C LYS A 103 10.25 54.36 36.21
N VAL A 104 10.33 54.44 34.88
CA VAL A 104 10.88 55.62 34.18
C VAL A 104 9.85 56.73 34.06
N PHE A 105 8.55 56.39 34.00
CA PHE A 105 7.46 57.35 33.85
C PHE A 105 6.80 57.80 35.16
N LEU A 106 7.10 57.16 36.29
CA LEU A 106 6.58 57.48 37.63
C LEU A 106 7.68 58.05 38.52
#